data_AF-A0A3D4PCT0-F1
#
_entry.id   AF-A0A3D4PCT0-F1
#
_cell.length_a   1.000
_cell.length_b   1.000
_cell.length_c   1.000
_cell.angle_alpha   90.00
_cell.angle_beta   90.00
_cell.angle_gamma   90.00
#
_symmetry.space_group_name_H-M   'P 1'
#
loop_
_entity.id
_entity.type
_entity.pdbx_description
1 polymer ?
#
loop_
_entity_poly.entity_id
_entity_poly.type
_entity_poly.pdbx_seq_one_letter_code
_entity_poly.pdbx_strand_id
1 'polypeptide(L)'
;MLRTVKLCTLSLFCLAFCHIAGDITPAVAADESKNSVFITPKEAAENSDFKIQGEYKKEGQGIQVVALGKDDFQCVIYGGGLPGAGWDLKTKRVIELDGDTVLDLVEDHEKVDRKSPTMGAKPPASAVMMFDGTKKSVEEHWKPGARVTDDGLLMEGLTSIDTFGDCSIHIEFRLPFMPEARGQGRANSGIYVQGRYECQMLDSFGLEGKHNECGGIYTTKDPDLNMCFPPLSWQTYDIDIRSARFDDASQKTENARITVRLNGVIVQNDVELPKPTPGSQIKEDPSPGPIHLQNHGNPVRYRNIWVQPRDFTSLTSRPIVPGFERFHTGPNADLAAGGNLLLGELNCTACHQVDGQRKQQILTKQAPRLNDVGKRIDANYLLKFIADPHAIKPGTTMPNLFADLSSEEQRKVIEPITHFLASTGNIAHSPIDRASVKKGMKLFHETGCVACHAPQDGESKTPSGTTIPLIHLEEKYSISSLAEFLRNPHAIRPSGRMPIFNLEKEEPV
;
A
#
# COMPACT_ATOMS: atom_id res chain seq x y z
N MET A 1 69.26 13.37 -1.27
CA MET A 1 70.15 12.61 -0.37
C MET A 1 69.70 11.17 -0.38
N LEU A 2 70.33 10.34 -1.22
CA LEU A 2 70.08 8.91 -1.35
C LEU A 2 70.84 8.14 -0.25
N ARG A 3 70.25 7.05 0.26
CA ARG A 3 71.00 5.94 0.87
C ARG A 3 70.57 4.60 0.24
N THR A 4 71.27 4.31 -0.84
CA THR A 4 72.01 3.10 -1.19
C THR A 4 71.58 1.72 -0.65
N VAL A 5 71.27 0.88 -1.64
CA VAL A 5 71.23 -0.58 -1.76
C VAL A 5 72.49 -1.29 -1.27
N LYS A 6 72.36 -2.54 -0.81
CA LYS A 6 73.37 -3.60 -1.07
C LYS A 6 72.72 -4.99 -1.20
N LEU A 7 72.73 -5.49 -2.43
CA LEU A 7 72.65 -6.89 -2.82
C LEU A 7 73.88 -7.66 -2.32
N CYS A 8 73.74 -8.96 -2.09
CA CYS A 8 74.79 -9.93 -2.40
C CYS A 8 74.18 -11.27 -2.84
N THR A 9 74.46 -11.59 -4.11
CA THR A 9 74.35 -12.85 -4.86
C THR A 9 75.39 -13.89 -4.38
N LEU A 10 75.46 -15.19 -4.72
CA LEU A 10 75.15 -15.94 -5.94
C LEU A 10 75.38 -17.48 -5.69
N SER A 11 74.79 -18.34 -6.55
CA SER A 11 75.32 -19.63 -7.08
C SER A 11 75.30 -20.94 -6.25
N LEU A 12 75.13 -22.17 -6.79
CA LEU A 12 74.62 -22.78 -8.06
C LEU A 12 74.81 -24.33 -7.95
N PHE A 13 73.96 -25.14 -8.63
CA PHE A 13 74.08 -26.59 -9.00
C PHE A 13 74.08 -27.68 -7.89
N CYS A 14 73.56 -28.93 -8.02
CA CYS A 14 72.69 -29.68 -8.95
C CYS A 14 72.59 -31.16 -8.44
N LEU A 15 71.59 -31.94 -8.90
CA LEU A 15 71.42 -33.42 -8.81
C LEU A 15 71.09 -34.00 -7.41
N ALA A 16 70.25 -35.02 -7.19
CA ALA A 16 69.52 -35.95 -8.05
C ALA A 16 68.60 -36.85 -7.17
N PHE A 17 67.46 -37.26 -7.75
CA PHE A 17 66.74 -38.53 -7.58
C PHE A 17 65.98 -38.90 -6.28
N CYS A 18 64.64 -38.85 -6.43
CA CYS A 18 63.73 -40.00 -6.40
C CYS A 18 63.39 -40.61 -5.04
N HIS A 19 62.23 -40.26 -4.48
CA HIS A 19 61.43 -41.14 -3.63
C HIS A 19 59.97 -41.17 -4.08
N ILE A 20 59.45 -42.39 -4.07
CA ILE A 20 58.20 -42.94 -4.56
C ILE A 20 56.98 -42.10 -4.14
N ALA A 21 56.18 -41.70 -5.12
CA ALA A 21 54.83 -41.17 -4.91
C ALA A 21 53.89 -42.31 -4.54
N GLY A 22 53.37 -42.27 -3.31
CA GLY A 22 52.13 -42.95 -2.93
C GLY A 22 51.02 -41.92 -2.94
N ASP A 23 50.14 -41.99 -3.93
CA ASP A 23 48.93 -41.19 -4.01
C ASP A 23 48.00 -41.54 -2.85
N ILE A 24 47.87 -40.60 -1.90
CA ILE A 24 46.70 -40.51 -1.03
C ILE A 24 46.04 -39.19 -1.37
N THR A 25 45.15 -39.23 -2.36
CA THR A 25 44.13 -38.20 -2.54
C THR A 25 43.27 -38.18 -1.27
N PRO A 26 43.17 -37.07 -0.53
CA PRO A 26 42.06 -36.94 0.39
C PRO A 26 40.81 -36.86 -0.48
N ALA A 27 39.91 -37.82 -0.32
CA ALA A 27 38.55 -37.68 -0.82
C ALA A 27 37.99 -36.40 -0.19
N VAL A 28 37.92 -35.33 -0.98
CA VAL A 28 37.10 -34.17 -0.64
C VAL A 28 35.68 -34.71 -0.58
N ALA A 29 35.17 -34.88 0.64
CA ALA A 29 33.75 -35.07 0.87
C ALA A 29 33.04 -33.94 0.13
N ALA A 30 32.21 -34.31 -0.83
CA ALA A 30 31.31 -33.37 -1.47
C ALA A 30 30.44 -32.74 -0.36
N ASP A 31 30.51 -31.42 -0.25
CA ASP A 31 29.72 -30.60 0.66
C ASP A 31 28.22 -30.93 0.50
N GLU A 32 27.59 -31.43 1.58
CA GLU A 32 26.15 -31.78 1.66
C GLU A 32 25.24 -30.53 1.66
N SER A 33 25.78 -29.32 1.43
CA SER A 33 25.07 -28.03 1.55
C SER A 33 23.99 -27.75 0.50
N LYS A 34 23.72 -28.65 -0.46
CA LYS A 34 22.65 -28.46 -1.46
C LYS A 34 21.24 -28.78 -0.97
N ASN A 35 21.07 -29.35 0.24
CA ASN A 35 19.77 -29.76 0.77
C ASN A 35 19.04 -28.70 1.63
N SER A 36 19.52 -27.46 1.72
CA SER A 36 18.92 -26.43 2.60
C SER A 36 17.97 -25.44 1.91
N VAL A 37 17.74 -25.57 0.60
CA VAL A 37 16.86 -24.69 -0.19
C VAL A 37 15.82 -25.52 -0.92
N PHE A 38 14.55 -25.30 -0.58
CA PHE A 38 13.43 -25.97 -1.20
C PHE A 38 12.57 -24.96 -1.95
N ILE A 39 12.17 -25.27 -3.19
CA ILE A 39 11.45 -24.34 -4.07
C ILE A 39 9.99 -24.78 -4.24
N THR A 40 9.66 -26.03 -3.91
CA THR A 40 8.29 -26.57 -3.91
C THR A 40 7.93 -27.26 -2.59
N PRO A 41 6.64 -27.26 -2.19
CA PRO A 41 6.17 -28.06 -1.05
C PRO A 41 6.49 -29.55 -1.18
N LYS A 42 6.52 -30.08 -2.41
CA LYS A 42 6.85 -31.48 -2.67
C LYS A 42 8.31 -31.80 -2.34
N GLU A 43 9.24 -30.91 -2.68
CA GLU A 43 10.66 -31.05 -2.32
C GLU A 43 10.87 -30.98 -0.81
N ALA A 44 10.14 -30.10 -0.11
CA ALA A 44 10.24 -29.91 1.32
C ALA A 44 9.45 -30.95 2.15
N ALA A 45 8.63 -31.79 1.51
CA ALA A 45 7.62 -32.61 2.18
C ALA A 45 8.20 -33.57 3.24
N GLU A 46 9.43 -34.05 3.06
CA GLU A 46 10.09 -34.95 4.01
C GLU A 46 10.94 -34.25 5.08
N ASN A 47 11.13 -32.93 4.97
CA ASN A 47 11.85 -32.16 5.97
C ASN A 47 10.98 -31.97 7.23
N SER A 48 11.51 -32.34 8.41
CA SER A 48 10.83 -32.22 9.70
C SER A 48 10.40 -30.78 10.00
N ASP A 49 11.33 -29.84 9.77
CA ASP A 49 11.09 -28.42 10.04
C ASP A 49 9.94 -27.87 9.18
N PHE A 50 9.83 -28.31 7.93
CA PHE A 50 8.72 -27.93 7.04
C PHE A 50 7.38 -28.49 7.52
N LYS A 51 7.36 -29.73 8.04
CA LYS A 51 6.14 -30.36 8.58
C LYS A 51 5.60 -29.58 9.78
N ILE A 52 6.47 -29.04 10.63
CA ILE A 52 6.11 -28.30 11.86
C ILE A 52 5.92 -26.80 11.59
N GLN A 53 6.69 -26.18 10.70
CA GLN A 53 6.54 -24.76 10.36
C GLN A 53 5.14 -24.43 9.85
N GLY A 54 4.63 -23.27 10.23
CA GLY A 54 3.38 -22.74 9.72
C GLY A 54 2.63 -21.89 10.73
N GLU A 55 1.36 -21.66 10.44
CA GLU A 55 0.46 -20.89 11.29
C GLU A 55 -0.48 -21.82 12.04
N TYR A 56 -0.68 -21.56 13.32
CA TYR A 56 -1.54 -22.32 14.21
C TYR A 56 -2.48 -21.35 14.91
N LYS A 57 -3.76 -21.71 15.04
CA LYS A 57 -4.75 -20.86 15.71
C LYS A 57 -5.59 -21.66 16.70
N LYS A 58 -6.04 -20.99 17.74
CA LYS A 58 -7.17 -21.39 18.58
C LYS A 58 -7.92 -20.14 19.03
N GLU A 59 -9.05 -20.31 19.70
CA GLU A 59 -9.83 -19.17 20.19
C GLU A 59 -8.96 -18.25 21.07
N GLY A 60 -8.86 -16.98 20.69
CA GLY A 60 -8.10 -15.97 21.42
C GLY A 60 -6.57 -16.07 21.29
N GLN A 61 -6.02 -16.92 20.42
CA GLN A 61 -4.57 -17.02 20.23
C GLN A 61 -4.17 -17.48 18.81
N GLY A 62 -3.15 -16.83 18.25
CA GLY A 62 -2.45 -17.28 17.04
C GLY A 62 -0.98 -17.56 17.33
N ILE A 63 -0.38 -18.54 16.67
CA ILE A 63 1.05 -18.86 16.76
C ILE A 63 1.62 -18.98 15.35
N GLN A 64 2.69 -18.24 15.06
CA GLN A 64 3.53 -18.49 13.90
C GLN A 64 4.76 -19.27 14.35
N VAL A 65 4.90 -20.51 13.87
CA VAL A 65 6.04 -21.38 14.16
C VAL A 65 7.01 -21.28 13.00
N VAL A 66 8.18 -20.68 13.21
CA VAL A 66 9.19 -20.41 12.19
C VAL A 66 10.34 -21.40 12.35
N ALA A 67 10.66 -22.16 11.30
CA ALA A 67 11.80 -23.06 11.32
C ALA A 67 13.12 -22.28 11.38
N LEU A 68 14.02 -22.71 12.27
CA LEU A 68 15.39 -22.23 12.38
C LEU A 68 16.41 -23.23 11.80
N GLY A 69 15.97 -24.41 11.38
CA GLY A 69 16.85 -25.48 10.91
C GLY A 69 17.13 -26.48 12.02
N LYS A 70 17.33 -27.75 11.66
CA LYS A 70 17.78 -28.81 12.57
C LYS A 70 16.83 -29.02 13.76
N ASP A 71 15.53 -28.95 13.49
CA ASP A 71 14.47 -29.12 14.49
C ASP A 71 14.42 -28.04 15.59
N ASP A 72 15.08 -26.90 15.37
CA ASP A 72 14.93 -25.69 16.18
C ASP A 72 13.88 -24.76 15.55
N PHE A 73 13.07 -24.11 16.40
CA PHE A 73 12.00 -23.22 15.96
C PHE A 73 11.91 -21.95 16.78
N GLN A 74 11.50 -20.86 16.14
CA GLN A 74 11.04 -19.65 16.81
C GLN A 74 9.51 -19.62 16.76
N CYS A 75 8.85 -19.67 17.91
CA CYS A 75 7.41 -19.50 18.03
C CYS A 75 7.08 -18.05 18.37
N VAL A 76 6.25 -17.43 17.54
CA VAL A 76 5.69 -16.09 17.78
C VAL A 76 4.24 -16.23 18.16
N ILE A 77 3.94 -15.98 19.43
CA ILE A 77 2.63 -16.15 20.03
C ILE A 77 1.93 -14.79 20.10
N TYR A 78 0.71 -14.74 19.55
CA TYR A 78 -0.11 -13.56 19.42
C TYR A 78 -1.41 -13.70 20.22
N GLY A 79 -1.79 -12.65 20.96
CA GLY A 79 -3.10 -12.60 21.65
C GLY A 79 -4.24 -12.24 20.71
N GLY A 80 -5.41 -12.84 20.90
CA GLY A 80 -6.58 -12.65 20.04
C GLY A 80 -6.57 -13.54 18.79
N GLY A 81 -5.49 -13.53 18.00
CA GLY A 81 -5.40 -14.28 16.75
C GLY A 81 -4.11 -14.02 15.97
N LEU A 82 -4.02 -14.49 14.73
CA LEU A 82 -2.85 -14.32 13.86
C LEU A 82 -2.77 -12.88 13.28
N PRO A 83 -1.60 -12.42 12.81
CA PRO A 83 -1.48 -11.16 12.07
C PRO A 83 -2.48 -11.09 10.90
N GLY A 84 -3.30 -10.03 10.86
CA GLY A 84 -4.36 -9.84 9.87
C GLY A 84 -5.59 -10.73 10.04
N ALA A 85 -5.65 -11.52 11.13
CA ALA A 85 -6.74 -12.43 11.46
C ALA A 85 -6.94 -12.53 12.98
N GLY A 86 -7.31 -11.42 13.61
CA GLY A 86 -7.74 -11.37 15.01
C GLY A 86 -6.68 -10.98 16.05
N TRP A 87 -5.42 -10.78 15.66
CA TRP A 87 -4.40 -10.27 16.57
C TRP A 87 -4.80 -8.91 17.18
N ASP A 88 -4.63 -8.77 18.50
CA ASP A 88 -4.95 -7.56 19.27
C ASP A 88 -3.95 -6.38 19.10
N LEU A 89 -2.89 -6.58 18.30
CA LEU A 89 -1.79 -5.63 18.05
C LEU A 89 -0.96 -5.26 19.30
N LYS A 90 -1.11 -5.99 20.41
CA LYS A 90 -0.46 -5.68 21.70
C LYS A 90 0.28 -6.88 22.26
N THR A 91 -0.41 -8.01 22.34
CA THR A 91 0.12 -9.24 22.93
C THR A 91 0.94 -9.96 21.88
N LYS A 92 2.27 -9.90 22.04
CA LYS A 92 3.24 -10.66 21.24
C LYS A 92 4.33 -11.21 22.16
N ARG A 93 4.61 -12.52 22.07
CA ARG A 93 5.74 -13.17 22.74
C ARG A 93 6.52 -14.00 21.74
N VAL A 94 7.84 -13.91 21.80
CA VAL A 94 8.76 -14.72 20.99
C VAL A 94 9.49 -15.67 21.91
N ILE A 95 9.53 -16.95 21.56
CA ILE A 95 10.27 -18.00 22.26
C ILE A 95 10.92 -18.94 21.25
N GLU A 96 12.09 -19.47 21.57
CA GLU A 96 12.75 -20.52 20.79
C GLU A 96 12.56 -21.86 21.51
N LEU A 97 12.24 -22.91 20.74
CA LEU A 97 11.87 -24.24 21.22
C LEU A 97 12.38 -25.31 20.23
N ASP A 98 12.63 -26.52 20.73
CA ASP A 98 12.83 -27.71 19.90
C ASP A 98 11.50 -28.25 19.34
N GLY A 99 11.58 -29.12 18.33
CA GLY A 99 10.43 -29.66 17.61
C GLY A 99 9.40 -30.36 18.49
N ASP A 100 9.85 -31.21 19.42
CA ASP A 100 8.97 -31.91 20.36
C ASP A 100 8.20 -30.91 21.23
N THR A 101 8.88 -29.89 21.78
CA THR A 101 8.25 -28.87 22.62
C THR A 101 7.30 -27.97 21.81
N VAL A 102 7.58 -27.75 20.52
CA VAL A 102 6.65 -27.03 19.64
C VAL A 102 5.38 -27.83 19.41
N LEU A 103 5.49 -29.15 19.18
CA LEU A 103 4.32 -30.02 18.97
C LEU A 103 3.40 -30.00 20.20
N ASP A 104 3.97 -30.04 21.41
CA ASP A 104 3.22 -29.87 22.65
C ASP A 104 2.56 -28.49 22.75
N LEU A 105 3.27 -27.42 22.36
CA LEU A 105 2.74 -26.05 22.40
C LEU A 105 1.51 -25.87 21.49
N VAL A 106 1.49 -26.54 20.33
CA VAL A 106 0.45 -26.38 19.30
C VAL A 106 -0.55 -27.53 19.25
N GLU A 107 -0.50 -28.48 20.19
CA GLU A 107 -1.36 -29.68 20.24
C GLU A 107 -2.86 -29.31 20.16
N ASP A 108 -3.26 -28.27 20.89
CA ASP A 108 -4.64 -27.75 20.95
C ASP A 108 -4.95 -26.72 19.85
N HIS A 109 -4.07 -26.51 18.88
CA HIS A 109 -4.24 -25.51 17.83
C HIS A 109 -4.50 -26.15 16.46
N GLU A 110 -5.38 -25.52 15.69
CA GLU A 110 -5.58 -25.86 14.29
C GLU A 110 -4.45 -25.27 13.45
N LYS A 111 -3.67 -26.10 12.75
CA LYS A 111 -2.74 -25.63 11.71
C LYS A 111 -3.54 -25.09 10.53
N VAL A 112 -3.25 -23.87 10.09
CA VAL A 112 -3.99 -23.18 9.03
C VAL A 112 -3.14 -22.81 7.83
N ASP A 113 -3.66 -23.08 6.65
CA ASP A 113 -3.09 -22.66 5.37
C ASP A 113 -3.92 -21.50 4.80
N ARG A 114 -3.53 -20.26 5.16
CA ARG A 114 -4.20 -19.06 4.67
C ARG A 114 -3.85 -18.80 3.21
N LYS A 115 -4.84 -18.32 2.45
CA LYS A 115 -4.68 -17.90 1.05
C LYS A 115 -5.06 -16.45 0.90
N SER A 116 -4.33 -15.75 0.03
CA SER A 116 -4.70 -14.39 -0.33
C SER A 116 -6.09 -14.36 -1.00
N PRO A 117 -6.97 -13.40 -0.67
CA PRO A 117 -8.24 -13.21 -1.36
C PRO A 117 -8.07 -12.74 -2.82
N THR A 118 -6.89 -12.23 -3.19
CA THR A 118 -6.58 -11.81 -4.58
C THR A 118 -5.80 -12.89 -5.35
N MET A 119 -5.61 -14.08 -4.77
CA MET A 119 -4.95 -15.20 -5.46
C MET A 119 -5.70 -15.58 -6.74
N GLY A 120 -4.99 -15.65 -7.87
CA GLY A 120 -5.56 -15.94 -9.17
C GLY A 120 -6.45 -14.81 -9.72
N ALA A 121 -6.31 -13.58 -9.21
CA ALA A 121 -7.08 -12.44 -9.69
C ALA A 121 -6.88 -12.26 -11.20
N LYS A 122 -8.01 -12.25 -11.94
CA LYS A 122 -7.99 -12.05 -13.38
C LYS A 122 -7.66 -10.58 -13.70
N PRO A 123 -6.89 -10.32 -14.76
CA PRO A 123 -6.63 -8.96 -15.19
C PRO A 123 -7.94 -8.26 -15.57
N PRO A 124 -8.13 -6.99 -15.16
CA PRO A 124 -9.15 -6.13 -15.75
C PRO A 124 -8.96 -6.02 -17.28
N ALA A 125 -10.03 -5.69 -18.01
CA ALA A 125 -9.99 -5.60 -19.47
C ALA A 125 -8.97 -4.58 -20.01
N SER A 126 -8.63 -3.55 -19.23
CA SER A 126 -7.66 -2.52 -19.59
C SER A 126 -6.24 -2.81 -19.09
N ALA A 127 -6.00 -3.98 -18.48
CA ALA A 127 -4.70 -4.35 -17.96
C ALA A 127 -3.86 -5.09 -19.00
N VAL A 128 -2.55 -4.87 -18.95
CA VAL A 128 -1.55 -5.62 -19.70
C VAL A 128 -1.20 -6.86 -18.89
N MET A 129 -1.39 -8.04 -19.49
CA MET A 129 -1.00 -9.31 -18.90
C MET A 129 0.51 -9.54 -19.14
N MET A 130 1.32 -9.15 -18.15
CA MET A 130 2.78 -9.21 -18.24
C MET A 130 3.32 -10.64 -18.20
N PHE A 131 2.67 -11.53 -17.46
CA PHE A 131 3.05 -12.95 -17.41
C PHE A 131 1.89 -13.85 -17.01
N ASP A 132 1.49 -14.74 -17.92
CA ASP A 132 0.38 -15.69 -17.76
C ASP A 132 0.85 -17.15 -17.62
N GLY A 133 2.17 -17.37 -17.51
CA GLY A 133 2.78 -18.72 -17.50
C GLY A 133 3.31 -19.18 -18.86
N THR A 134 3.10 -18.40 -19.94
CA THR A 134 3.53 -18.80 -21.29
C THR A 134 4.86 -18.17 -21.70
N LYS A 135 5.63 -18.86 -22.54
CA LYS A 135 6.82 -18.30 -23.20
C LYS A 135 6.50 -17.06 -24.03
N LYS A 136 5.31 -17.02 -24.61
CA LYS A 136 4.83 -15.87 -25.39
C LYS A 136 4.80 -14.60 -24.55
N SER A 137 4.17 -14.64 -23.36
CA SER A 137 4.15 -13.48 -22.45
C SER A 137 5.55 -13.03 -22.04
N VAL A 138 6.51 -13.96 -21.92
CA VAL A 138 7.92 -13.64 -21.66
C VAL A 138 8.55 -12.87 -22.81
N GLU A 139 8.43 -13.38 -24.03
CA GLU A 139 9.01 -12.76 -25.24
C GLU A 139 8.39 -11.39 -25.55
N GLU A 140 7.09 -11.20 -25.26
CA GLU A 140 6.38 -9.95 -25.51
C GLU A 140 6.71 -8.85 -24.49
N HIS A 141 6.82 -9.21 -23.20
CA HIS A 141 6.82 -8.23 -22.11
C HIS A 141 8.13 -8.11 -21.33
N TRP A 142 9.11 -9.00 -21.54
CA TRP A 142 10.34 -9.04 -20.75
C TRP A 142 11.60 -8.99 -21.59
N LYS A 143 12.62 -8.29 -21.08
CA LYS A 143 13.90 -8.15 -21.78
C LYS A 143 14.58 -9.53 -21.98
N PRO A 144 15.43 -9.67 -23.01
CA PRO A 144 16.19 -10.89 -23.23
C PRO A 144 16.94 -11.34 -21.96
N GLY A 145 16.85 -12.64 -21.66
CA GLY A 145 17.43 -13.23 -20.45
C GLY A 145 16.41 -13.60 -19.36
N ALA A 146 15.13 -13.26 -19.52
CA ALA A 146 14.07 -13.78 -18.67
C ALA A 146 13.98 -15.31 -18.78
N ARG A 147 13.83 -15.99 -17.64
CA ARG A 147 13.82 -17.46 -17.53
C ARG A 147 12.52 -17.93 -16.91
N VAL A 148 12.05 -19.08 -17.38
CA VAL A 148 10.87 -19.78 -16.87
C VAL A 148 11.30 -21.18 -16.47
N THR A 149 10.81 -21.66 -15.33
CA THR A 149 10.99 -23.05 -14.91
C THR A 149 10.19 -24.02 -15.79
N ASP A 150 10.50 -25.31 -15.71
CA ASP A 150 9.79 -26.34 -16.47
C ASP A 150 8.29 -26.41 -16.12
N ASP A 151 7.92 -26.02 -14.90
CA ASP A 151 6.53 -25.93 -14.42
C ASP A 151 5.85 -24.57 -14.71
N GLY A 152 6.47 -23.73 -15.54
CA GLY A 152 5.83 -22.51 -16.06
C GLY A 152 5.85 -21.31 -15.12
N LEU A 153 6.81 -21.25 -14.18
CA LEU A 153 6.97 -20.13 -13.25
C LEU A 153 8.12 -19.22 -13.67
N LEU A 154 7.89 -17.92 -13.61
CA LEU A 154 8.90 -16.92 -13.94
C LEU A 154 9.95 -16.86 -12.82
N MET A 155 11.22 -16.87 -13.19
CA MET A 155 12.35 -16.77 -12.26
C MET A 155 12.70 -15.31 -11.95
N GLU A 156 13.54 -15.08 -10.96
CA GLU A 156 14.10 -13.78 -10.59
C GLU A 156 15.09 -13.19 -11.62
N GLY A 157 15.34 -11.87 -11.52
CA GLY A 157 16.43 -11.19 -12.24
C GLY A 157 16.08 -10.66 -13.62
N LEU A 158 14.92 -10.03 -13.76
CA LEU A 158 14.40 -9.57 -15.05
C LEU A 158 13.74 -8.20 -14.95
N THR A 159 13.65 -7.55 -16.11
CA THR A 159 13.07 -6.22 -16.26
C THR A 159 12.12 -6.25 -17.44
N SER A 160 10.95 -5.64 -17.30
CA SER A 160 9.98 -5.54 -18.39
C SER A 160 10.50 -4.69 -19.56
N ILE A 161 9.97 -4.95 -20.74
CA ILE A 161 10.10 -4.08 -21.92
C ILE A 161 9.14 -2.91 -21.76
N ASP A 162 7.89 -3.20 -21.38
CA ASP A 162 6.86 -2.20 -21.12
C ASP A 162 7.26 -1.27 -19.98
N THR A 163 6.86 -0.02 -20.11
CA THR A 163 7.04 1.02 -19.10
C THR A 163 5.69 1.61 -18.69
N PHE A 164 5.57 1.97 -17.42
CA PHE A 164 4.32 2.41 -16.81
C PHE A 164 4.52 3.70 -16.04
N GLY A 165 3.58 4.64 -16.22
CA GLY A 165 3.42 5.78 -15.33
C GLY A 165 2.56 5.35 -14.14
N ASP A 166 1.49 6.09 -13.91
CA ASP A 166 0.47 5.75 -12.92
C ASP A 166 -0.15 4.39 -13.25
N CYS A 167 -0.14 3.45 -12.30
CA CYS A 167 -0.69 2.11 -12.53
C CYS A 167 -1.10 1.37 -11.25
N SER A 168 -1.92 0.34 -11.45
CA SER A 168 -2.16 -0.72 -10.47
C SER A 168 -1.47 -1.99 -10.96
N ILE A 169 -0.81 -2.73 -10.07
CA ILE A 169 -0.02 -3.93 -10.39
C ILE A 169 -0.52 -5.07 -9.52
N HIS A 170 -0.69 -6.25 -10.12
CA HIS A 170 -0.84 -7.51 -9.40
C HIS A 170 0.32 -8.42 -9.72
N ILE A 171 0.83 -9.11 -8.70
CA ILE A 171 1.85 -10.14 -8.84
C ILE A 171 1.65 -11.21 -7.78
N GLU A 172 1.68 -12.47 -8.21
CA GLU A 172 1.81 -13.61 -7.31
C GLU A 172 3.27 -14.04 -7.21
N PHE A 173 3.74 -14.23 -5.99
CA PHE A 173 5.11 -14.66 -5.72
C PHE A 173 5.15 -15.78 -4.68
N ARG A 174 6.18 -16.62 -4.76
CA ARG A 174 6.46 -17.70 -3.81
C ARG A 174 7.92 -17.62 -3.38
N LEU A 175 8.11 -17.55 -2.07
CA LEU A 175 9.42 -17.54 -1.44
C LEU A 175 9.89 -18.99 -1.21
N PRO A 176 11.16 -19.35 -1.49
CA PRO A 176 11.69 -20.66 -1.16
C PRO A 176 11.75 -20.89 0.35
N PHE A 177 11.65 -22.15 0.76
CA PHE A 177 11.90 -22.54 2.14
C PHE A 177 13.40 -22.75 2.36
N MET A 178 13.98 -21.94 3.25
CA MET A 178 15.41 -21.89 3.55
C MET A 178 15.62 -21.83 5.07
N PRO A 179 15.36 -22.92 5.81
CA PRO A 179 15.24 -22.91 7.27
C PRO A 179 16.52 -22.46 7.99
N GLU A 180 17.70 -22.64 7.39
CA GLU A 180 18.99 -22.21 7.97
C GLU A 180 19.42 -20.79 7.55
N ALA A 181 18.73 -20.18 6.58
CA ALA A 181 19.09 -18.85 6.08
C ALA A 181 18.55 -17.73 6.99
N ARG A 182 19.28 -16.62 7.10
CA ARG A 182 18.92 -15.46 7.96
C ARG A 182 19.16 -14.13 7.26
N GLY A 183 18.52 -13.09 7.79
CA GLY A 183 18.64 -11.72 7.31
C GLY A 183 18.35 -11.60 5.82
N GLN A 184 19.12 -10.75 5.12
CA GLN A 184 18.96 -10.50 3.68
C GLN A 184 19.39 -11.70 2.79
N GLY A 185 19.89 -12.79 3.38
CA GLY A 185 20.16 -14.05 2.67
C GLY A 185 18.96 -15.00 2.64
N ARG A 186 17.85 -14.67 3.31
CA ARG A 186 16.69 -15.55 3.46
C ARG A 186 15.60 -15.20 2.44
N ALA A 187 15.63 -15.85 1.28
CA ALA A 187 14.61 -15.69 0.23
C ALA A 187 14.44 -14.25 -0.31
N ASN A 188 15.53 -13.50 -0.42
CA ASN A 188 15.50 -12.09 -0.80
C ASN A 188 15.30 -11.88 -2.31
N SER A 189 14.37 -11.00 -2.64
CA SER A 189 14.13 -10.39 -3.94
C SER A 189 13.36 -9.08 -3.73
N GLY A 190 12.80 -8.48 -4.77
CA GLY A 190 12.00 -7.28 -4.63
C GLY A 190 11.37 -6.88 -5.95
N ILE A 191 10.20 -6.24 -5.88
CA ILE A 191 9.60 -5.59 -7.04
C ILE A 191 9.95 -4.11 -7.03
N TYR A 192 10.77 -3.70 -7.99
CA TYR A 192 11.05 -2.31 -8.28
C TYR A 192 9.98 -1.78 -9.22
N VAL A 193 9.04 -1.04 -8.65
CA VAL A 193 7.97 -0.36 -9.36
C VAL A 193 8.56 0.83 -10.11
N GLN A 194 8.24 0.94 -11.40
CA GLN A 194 8.86 1.88 -12.34
C GLN A 194 10.39 1.76 -12.42
N GLY A 195 10.97 0.65 -11.97
CA GLY A 195 12.42 0.45 -11.87
C GLY A 195 13.07 1.35 -10.82
N ARG A 196 12.28 2.03 -9.98
CA ARG A 196 12.73 3.10 -9.07
C ARG A 196 12.48 2.78 -7.61
N TYR A 197 11.33 2.20 -7.28
CA TYR A 197 10.86 2.06 -5.91
C TYR A 197 10.63 0.60 -5.55
N GLU A 198 11.46 0.08 -4.66
CA GLU A 198 11.41 -1.30 -4.21
C GLU A 198 10.34 -1.50 -3.14
N CYS A 199 9.32 -2.29 -3.48
CA CYS A 199 8.56 -3.02 -2.48
C CYS A 199 9.24 -4.37 -2.26
N GLN A 200 9.71 -4.56 -1.04
CA GLN A 200 10.62 -5.63 -0.69
C GLN A 200 9.95 -7.01 -0.68
N MET A 201 10.68 -8.06 -1.06
CA MET A 201 10.25 -9.45 -0.92
C MET A 201 11.31 -10.24 -0.14
N LEU A 202 10.94 -10.73 1.04
CA LEU A 202 11.83 -11.50 1.90
C LEU A 202 11.00 -12.55 2.63
N ASP A 203 11.58 -13.70 2.97
CA ASP A 203 10.94 -14.59 3.93
C ASP A 203 11.06 -13.98 5.34
N SER A 204 10.09 -13.11 5.62
CA SER A 204 9.92 -12.43 6.88
C SER A 204 8.83 -13.05 7.74
N PHE A 205 8.45 -14.31 7.48
CA PHE A 205 7.46 -15.02 8.28
C PHE A 205 7.89 -15.07 9.76
N GLY A 206 7.04 -14.54 10.66
CA GLY A 206 7.33 -14.40 12.09
C GLY A 206 8.40 -13.37 12.46
N LEU A 207 8.90 -12.56 11.52
CA LEU A 207 9.82 -11.45 11.80
C LEU A 207 9.07 -10.17 12.22
N GLU A 208 9.80 -9.08 12.43
CA GLU A 208 9.23 -7.83 12.95
C GLU A 208 8.40 -7.07 11.92
N GLY A 209 8.71 -7.18 10.63
CA GLY A 209 8.15 -6.37 9.56
C GLY A 209 8.90 -5.05 9.43
N LYS A 210 10.17 -5.09 8.99
CA LYS A 210 10.98 -3.89 8.72
C LYS A 210 10.91 -3.44 7.27
N HIS A 211 11.39 -2.23 6.98
CA HIS A 211 11.41 -1.64 5.65
C HIS A 211 12.19 -2.48 4.63
N ASN A 212 13.11 -3.32 5.11
CA ASN A 212 13.90 -4.27 4.33
C ASN A 212 13.40 -5.72 4.46
N GLU A 213 12.16 -5.91 4.89
CA GLU A 213 11.42 -7.17 4.93
C GLU A 213 10.15 -7.12 4.06
N CYS A 214 9.45 -8.24 3.90
CA CYS A 214 8.32 -8.34 2.99
C CYS A 214 7.24 -7.28 3.28
N GLY A 215 6.87 -6.51 2.26
CA GLY A 215 5.87 -5.44 2.32
C GLY A 215 6.46 -4.08 2.71
N GLY A 216 7.73 -4.04 3.12
CA GLY A 216 8.46 -2.80 3.36
C GLY A 216 8.74 -2.04 2.07
N ILE A 217 8.81 -0.72 2.17
CA ILE A 217 9.39 0.12 1.12
C ILE A 217 10.85 0.34 1.49
N TYR A 218 11.76 -0.22 0.70
CA TYR A 218 13.17 -0.34 1.08
C TYR A 218 13.79 0.99 1.49
N THR A 219 14.39 1.05 2.69
CA THR A 219 14.98 2.23 3.34
C THR A 219 14.04 3.42 3.60
N THR A 220 12.74 3.25 3.32
CA THR A 220 11.75 4.34 3.36
C THR A 220 10.76 4.14 4.49
N LYS A 221 10.09 2.98 4.54
CA LYS A 221 9.04 2.73 5.54
C LYS A 221 8.87 1.24 5.84
N ASP A 222 8.80 0.90 7.11
CA ASP A 222 8.38 -0.41 7.59
C ASP A 222 6.93 -0.69 7.12
N PRO A 223 6.55 -1.94 6.82
CA PRO A 223 5.14 -2.29 6.63
C PRO A 223 4.34 -2.04 7.92
N ASP A 224 3.12 -1.53 7.79
CA ASP A 224 2.22 -1.29 8.93
C ASP A 224 1.85 -2.59 9.66
N LEU A 225 1.94 -3.72 8.96
CA LEU A 225 1.75 -5.06 9.51
C LEU A 225 2.58 -6.07 8.71
N ASN A 226 3.33 -6.94 9.39
CA ASN A 226 3.96 -8.09 8.75
C ASN A 226 2.90 -9.13 8.38
N MET A 227 2.54 -9.17 7.09
CA MET A 227 1.55 -10.09 6.52
C MET A 227 2.18 -11.17 5.64
N CYS A 228 3.47 -11.44 5.82
CA CYS A 228 4.15 -12.50 5.10
C CYS A 228 3.64 -13.86 5.59
N PHE A 229 3.17 -14.70 4.66
CA PHE A 229 2.83 -16.10 4.90
C PHE A 229 4.10 -16.97 4.95
N PRO A 230 4.03 -18.17 5.53
CA PRO A 230 5.17 -19.07 5.57
C PRO A 230 5.70 -19.39 4.15
N PRO A 231 7.02 -19.61 4.00
CA PRO A 231 7.62 -19.88 2.70
C PRO A 231 6.99 -21.12 2.05
N LEU A 232 7.10 -21.20 0.72
CA LEU A 232 6.40 -22.14 -0.16
C LEU A 232 4.88 -21.93 -0.27
N SER A 233 4.30 -20.98 0.47
CA SER A 233 2.97 -20.45 0.21
C SER A 233 3.02 -19.42 -0.93
N TRP A 234 2.00 -19.42 -1.79
CA TRP A 234 1.81 -18.32 -2.73
C TRP A 234 1.27 -17.09 -2.01
N GLN A 235 1.85 -15.94 -2.34
CA GLN A 235 1.50 -14.63 -1.80
C GLN A 235 1.12 -13.69 -2.94
N THR A 236 0.35 -12.65 -2.64
CA THR A 236 0.04 -11.59 -3.62
C THR A 236 0.55 -10.24 -3.15
N TYR A 237 1.05 -9.46 -4.11
CA TYR A 237 1.03 -8.01 -4.00
C TYR A 237 0.00 -7.42 -4.96
N ASP A 238 -0.80 -6.50 -4.42
CA ASP A 238 -1.62 -5.57 -5.18
C ASP A 238 -1.13 -4.15 -4.87
N ILE A 239 -0.49 -3.52 -5.85
CA ILE A 239 0.23 -2.25 -5.69
C ILE A 239 -0.43 -1.17 -6.52
N ASP A 240 -0.76 -0.03 -5.91
CA ASP A 240 -1.15 1.19 -6.62
C ASP A 240 0.01 2.19 -6.53
N ILE A 241 0.51 2.65 -7.68
CA ILE A 241 1.57 3.66 -7.76
C ILE A 241 1.09 4.89 -8.52
N ARG A 242 1.15 6.04 -7.86
CA ARG A 242 1.08 7.35 -8.50
C ARG A 242 2.50 7.84 -8.70
N SER A 243 2.89 8.07 -9.95
CA SER A 243 4.21 8.54 -10.33
C SER A 243 4.52 9.91 -9.70
N ALA A 244 5.80 10.23 -9.55
CA ALA A 244 6.20 11.60 -9.24
C ALA A 244 5.69 12.56 -10.33
N ARG A 245 5.40 13.80 -9.94
CA ARG A 245 4.96 14.86 -10.86
C ARG A 245 6.10 15.83 -11.10
N PHE A 246 6.15 16.34 -12.31
CA PHE A 246 7.17 17.25 -12.78
C PHE A 246 6.51 18.40 -13.55
N ASP A 247 7.13 19.57 -13.54
CA ASP A 247 6.73 20.68 -14.40
C ASP A 247 7.32 20.58 -15.81
N ASP A 248 6.99 21.55 -16.66
CA ASP A 248 7.47 21.62 -18.05
C ASP A 248 9.00 21.78 -18.15
N ALA A 249 9.65 22.25 -17.07
CA ALA A 249 11.11 22.33 -16.96
C ALA A 249 11.74 21.03 -16.43
N SER A 250 10.96 19.95 -16.31
CA SER A 250 11.37 18.66 -15.73
C SER A 250 11.84 18.76 -14.27
N GLN A 251 11.41 19.78 -13.53
CA GLN A 251 11.65 19.89 -12.11
C GLN A 251 10.53 19.17 -11.35
N LYS A 252 10.92 18.33 -10.38
CA LYS A 252 9.95 17.57 -9.57
C LYS A 252 9.08 18.52 -8.74
N THR A 253 7.77 18.40 -8.88
CA THR A 253 6.74 19.17 -8.15
C THR A 253 6.07 18.35 -7.06
N GLU A 254 5.93 17.02 -7.24
CA GLU A 254 5.40 16.11 -6.23
C GLU A 254 6.13 14.76 -6.24
N ASN A 255 6.27 14.16 -5.07
CA ASN A 255 6.81 12.81 -4.92
C ASN A 255 5.82 11.74 -5.39
N ALA A 256 6.37 10.60 -5.82
CA ALA A 256 5.56 9.42 -6.08
C ALA A 256 4.85 8.95 -4.79
N ARG A 257 3.70 8.29 -4.92
CA ARG A 257 2.93 7.75 -3.80
C ARG A 257 2.54 6.30 -4.07
N ILE A 258 2.73 5.43 -3.09
CA ILE A 258 2.49 3.99 -3.21
C ILE A 258 1.54 3.47 -2.14
N THR A 259 0.59 2.63 -2.55
CA THR A 259 -0.21 1.79 -1.67
C THR A 259 0.09 0.33 -1.99
N VAL A 260 0.37 -0.48 -0.98
CA VAL A 260 0.69 -1.91 -1.15
C VAL A 260 -0.25 -2.72 -0.28
N ARG A 261 -0.90 -3.70 -0.90
CA ARG A 261 -1.60 -4.78 -0.19
C ARG A 261 -0.78 -6.05 -0.30
N LEU A 262 -0.44 -6.65 0.83
CA LEU A 262 0.17 -7.97 0.92
C LEU A 262 -0.92 -8.94 1.36
N ASN A 263 -1.19 -9.95 0.53
CA ASN A 263 -2.21 -10.97 0.81
C ASN A 263 -3.60 -10.35 1.10
N GLY A 264 -3.95 -9.28 0.36
CA GLY A 264 -5.22 -8.55 0.51
C GLY A 264 -5.29 -7.56 1.67
N VAL A 265 -4.27 -7.50 2.54
CA VAL A 265 -4.20 -6.55 3.66
C VAL A 265 -3.31 -5.37 3.29
N ILE A 266 -3.79 -4.15 3.50
CA ILE A 266 -2.99 -2.93 3.28
C ILE A 266 -1.83 -2.92 4.29
N VAL A 267 -0.60 -2.96 3.79
CA VAL A 267 0.64 -2.86 4.58
C VAL A 267 1.41 -1.58 4.31
N GLN A 268 1.08 -0.88 3.23
CA GLN A 268 1.51 0.49 2.96
C GLN A 268 0.31 1.26 2.43
N ASN A 269 -0.03 2.39 3.07
CA ASN A 269 -1.18 3.21 2.69
C ASN A 269 -0.73 4.61 2.26
N ASP A 270 -0.84 4.91 0.97
CA ASP A 270 -0.50 6.20 0.36
C ASP A 270 0.85 6.80 0.83
N VAL A 271 1.88 5.95 0.82
CA VAL A 271 3.22 6.30 1.31
C VAL A 271 3.93 7.18 0.28
N GLU A 272 4.41 8.33 0.73
CA GLU A 272 5.19 9.25 -0.08
C GLU A 272 6.62 8.72 -0.30
N LEU A 273 7.09 8.74 -1.55
CA LEU A 273 8.39 8.23 -1.97
C LEU A 273 9.29 9.38 -2.40
N PRO A 274 10.16 9.89 -1.50
CA PRO A 274 10.90 11.12 -1.76
C PRO A 274 12.00 10.97 -2.81
N LYS A 275 12.47 9.73 -3.05
CA LYS A 275 13.54 9.40 -3.98
C LYS A 275 13.48 7.91 -4.35
N PRO A 276 14.11 7.49 -5.46
CA PRO A 276 14.30 6.08 -5.77
C PRO A 276 15.01 5.34 -4.63
N THR A 277 14.63 4.07 -4.42
CA THR A 277 15.29 3.21 -3.45
C THR A 277 16.67 2.78 -3.96
N PRO A 278 17.61 2.41 -3.07
CA PRO A 278 18.86 1.78 -3.50
C PRO A 278 18.58 0.55 -4.36
N GLY A 279 19.41 0.29 -5.38
CA GLY A 279 19.19 -0.78 -6.35
C GLY A 279 18.23 -0.41 -7.50
N SER A 280 17.75 0.85 -7.56
CA SER A 280 16.98 1.36 -8.69
C SER A 280 17.71 1.16 -10.02
N GLN A 281 16.95 0.76 -11.03
CA GLN A 281 17.42 0.44 -12.38
C GLN A 281 17.53 1.67 -13.27
N ILE A 282 16.75 2.71 -12.97
CA ILE A 282 16.72 3.98 -13.70
C ILE A 282 16.62 5.16 -12.74
N LYS A 283 16.96 6.35 -13.22
CA LYS A 283 16.81 7.60 -12.45
C LYS A 283 15.33 7.99 -12.34
N GLU A 284 15.00 8.79 -11.32
CA GLU A 284 13.71 9.45 -11.23
C GLU A 284 13.66 10.58 -12.25
N ASP A 285 12.68 10.53 -13.15
CA ASP A 285 12.40 11.54 -14.17
C ASP A 285 10.91 11.45 -14.57
N PRO A 286 10.39 12.36 -15.41
CA PRO A 286 8.98 12.37 -15.80
C PRO A 286 8.53 11.16 -16.63
N SER A 287 9.45 10.33 -17.12
CA SER A 287 9.11 9.23 -18.02
C SER A 287 8.58 7.99 -17.26
N PRO A 288 7.65 7.23 -17.88
CA PRO A 288 7.25 5.90 -17.42
C PRO A 288 8.46 4.98 -17.19
N GLY A 289 8.38 4.10 -16.19
CA GLY A 289 9.45 3.16 -15.85
C GLY A 289 9.03 1.70 -15.93
N PRO A 290 9.98 0.74 -16.04
CA PRO A 290 9.67 -0.68 -16.16
C PRO A 290 9.26 -1.31 -14.81
N ILE A 291 8.82 -2.56 -14.82
CA ILE A 291 8.83 -3.41 -13.63
C ILE A 291 10.14 -4.19 -13.61
N HIS A 292 10.82 -4.20 -12.46
CA HIS A 292 12.03 -5.02 -12.29
C HIS A 292 11.87 -5.95 -11.08
N LEU A 293 12.19 -7.23 -11.28
CA LEU A 293 12.18 -8.26 -10.26
C LEU A 293 13.63 -8.63 -9.94
N GLN A 294 14.07 -8.28 -8.74
CA GLN A 294 15.48 -8.34 -8.34
C GLN A 294 15.98 -9.78 -8.27
N ASN A 295 17.23 -10.01 -8.68
CA ASN A 295 17.95 -11.25 -8.35
C ASN A 295 18.95 -10.98 -7.23
N HIS A 296 18.70 -11.56 -6.06
CA HIS A 296 19.59 -11.51 -4.90
C HIS A 296 20.15 -12.91 -4.55
N GLY A 297 20.28 -13.78 -5.55
CA GLY A 297 20.79 -15.16 -5.38
C GLY A 297 19.80 -16.15 -4.77
N ASN A 298 18.54 -15.75 -4.56
CA ASN A 298 17.51 -16.61 -4.00
C ASN A 298 16.44 -16.98 -5.04
N PRO A 299 15.99 -18.25 -5.10
CA PRO A 299 15.07 -18.73 -6.13
C PRO A 299 13.60 -18.37 -5.84
N VAL A 300 13.27 -17.08 -5.80
CA VAL A 300 11.88 -16.59 -5.74
C VAL A 300 11.17 -16.86 -7.06
N ARG A 301 9.91 -17.29 -7.01
CA ARG A 301 9.12 -17.62 -8.21
C ARG A 301 7.91 -16.72 -8.34
N TYR A 302 7.57 -16.39 -9.58
CA TYR A 302 6.48 -15.49 -9.90
C TYR A 302 5.48 -16.11 -10.88
N ARG A 303 4.23 -15.70 -10.77
CA ARG A 303 3.18 -15.98 -11.76
C ARG A 303 2.12 -14.88 -11.73
N ASN A 304 1.19 -14.94 -12.69
CA ASN A 304 0.03 -14.05 -12.77
C ASN A 304 0.39 -12.58 -12.53
N ILE A 305 1.18 -12.03 -13.46
CA ILE A 305 1.63 -10.64 -13.36
C ILE A 305 0.82 -9.83 -14.35
N TRP A 306 0.11 -8.81 -13.87
CA TRP A 306 -0.58 -7.87 -14.75
C TRP A 306 -0.47 -6.45 -14.22
N VAL A 307 -0.45 -5.50 -15.15
CA VAL A 307 -0.33 -4.07 -14.85
C VAL A 307 -1.45 -3.34 -15.57
N GLN A 308 -2.26 -2.61 -14.80
CA GLN A 308 -3.31 -1.75 -15.30
C GLN A 308 -2.83 -0.30 -15.28
N PRO A 309 -2.61 0.34 -16.44
CA PRO A 309 -2.43 1.79 -16.48
C PRO A 309 -3.61 2.49 -15.82
N ARG A 310 -3.29 3.49 -14.99
CA ARG A 310 -4.26 4.31 -14.27
C ARG A 310 -4.02 5.76 -14.62
N ASP A 311 -5.08 6.54 -14.56
CA ASP A 311 -4.96 8.00 -14.50
C ASP A 311 -5.42 8.41 -13.10
N PHE A 312 -4.51 8.38 -12.12
CA PHE A 312 -4.87 8.75 -10.76
C PHE A 312 -5.26 10.22 -10.65
N THR A 313 -4.85 11.08 -11.58
CA THR A 313 -5.29 12.48 -11.64
C THR A 313 -6.79 12.56 -11.99
N SER A 314 -7.26 11.77 -12.95
CA SER A 314 -8.69 11.62 -13.20
C SER A 314 -9.43 10.96 -12.01
N LEU A 315 -8.78 10.02 -11.30
CA LEU A 315 -9.38 9.34 -10.16
C LEU A 315 -9.41 10.17 -8.88
N THR A 316 -8.54 11.17 -8.71
CA THR A 316 -8.60 12.13 -7.60
C THR A 316 -9.55 13.29 -7.88
N SER A 317 -9.80 13.60 -9.14
CA SER A 317 -10.81 14.57 -9.57
C SER A 317 -12.22 13.98 -9.63
N ARG A 318 -12.39 12.64 -9.67
CA ARG A 318 -13.71 12.02 -9.56
C ARG A 318 -14.37 12.37 -8.21
N PRO A 319 -15.71 12.49 -8.16
CA PRO A 319 -16.43 12.59 -6.91
C PRO A 319 -16.10 11.42 -5.97
N ILE A 320 -15.65 11.73 -4.75
CA ILE A 320 -15.50 10.75 -3.68
C ILE A 320 -16.87 10.60 -3.02
N VAL A 321 -17.40 9.37 -3.04
CA VAL A 321 -18.62 9.01 -2.32
C VAL A 321 -18.19 8.11 -1.15
N PRO A 322 -17.99 8.65 0.07
CA PRO A 322 -17.35 7.90 1.16
C PRO A 322 -18.03 6.58 1.49
N GLY A 323 -19.36 6.51 1.39
CA GLY A 323 -20.10 5.25 1.58
C GLY A 323 -19.74 4.19 0.54
N PHE A 324 -19.54 4.59 -0.72
CA PHE A 324 -19.09 3.68 -1.77
C PHE A 324 -17.65 3.25 -1.53
N GLU A 325 -16.75 4.20 -1.33
CA GLU A 325 -15.31 3.93 -1.14
C GLU A 325 -15.06 3.01 0.05
N ARG A 326 -15.82 3.17 1.14
CA ARG A 326 -15.64 2.40 2.37
C ARG A 326 -16.27 1.01 2.33
N PHE A 327 -17.42 0.85 1.69
CA PHE A 327 -18.23 -0.36 1.81
C PHE A 327 -18.33 -1.18 0.52
N HIS A 328 -17.97 -0.61 -0.63
CA HIS A 328 -18.25 -1.22 -1.95
C HIS A 328 -17.03 -1.32 -2.89
N THR A 329 -15.80 -1.11 -2.39
CA THR A 329 -14.55 -1.24 -3.17
C THR A 329 -13.74 -2.51 -2.87
N GLY A 330 -14.16 -3.31 -1.87
CA GLY A 330 -13.46 -4.53 -1.46
C GLY A 330 -13.77 -5.76 -2.33
N PRO A 331 -12.98 -6.84 -2.21
CA PRO A 331 -13.10 -8.05 -3.05
C PRO A 331 -14.44 -8.79 -2.92
N ASN A 332 -15.18 -8.59 -1.83
CA ASN A 332 -16.51 -9.18 -1.59
C ASN A 332 -17.63 -8.13 -1.64
N ALA A 333 -17.41 -6.98 -2.27
CA ALA A 333 -18.40 -5.91 -2.33
C ALA A 333 -19.65 -6.33 -3.11
N ASP A 334 -20.84 -6.02 -2.56
CA ASP A 334 -22.06 -6.01 -3.35
C ASP A 334 -22.03 -4.81 -4.30
N LEU A 335 -21.63 -5.08 -5.54
CA LEU A 335 -21.50 -4.07 -6.59
C LEU A 335 -22.85 -3.50 -7.01
N ALA A 336 -23.94 -4.26 -6.90
CA ALA A 336 -25.28 -3.78 -7.24
C ALA A 336 -25.77 -2.76 -6.19
N ALA A 337 -25.59 -3.07 -4.91
CA ALA A 337 -25.83 -2.12 -3.83
C ALA A 337 -24.94 -0.88 -3.95
N GLY A 338 -23.66 -1.07 -4.27
CA GLY A 338 -22.72 0.03 -4.50
C GLY A 338 -23.15 0.92 -5.68
N GLY A 339 -23.60 0.32 -6.78
CA GLY A 339 -24.15 1.04 -7.93
C GLY A 339 -25.39 1.86 -7.58
N ASN A 340 -26.34 1.29 -6.83
CA ASN A 340 -27.53 2.01 -6.35
C ASN A 340 -27.16 3.20 -5.46
N LEU A 341 -26.17 3.03 -4.56
CA LEU A 341 -25.64 4.11 -3.74
C LEU A 341 -25.05 5.23 -4.60
N LEU A 342 -24.24 4.90 -5.60
CA LEU A 342 -23.65 5.88 -6.52
C LEU A 342 -24.73 6.63 -7.32
N LEU A 343 -25.73 5.94 -7.85
CA LEU A 343 -26.85 6.57 -8.57
C LEU A 343 -27.57 7.62 -7.72
N GLY A 344 -27.70 7.36 -6.41
CA GLY A 344 -28.30 8.29 -5.46
C GLY A 344 -27.38 9.44 -5.06
N GLU A 345 -26.13 9.14 -4.69
CA GLU A 345 -25.14 10.10 -4.17
C GLU A 345 -24.57 11.03 -5.27
N LEU A 346 -24.54 10.58 -6.51
CA LEU A 346 -24.20 11.39 -7.70
C LEU A 346 -25.44 11.99 -8.37
N ASN A 347 -26.62 11.76 -7.79
CA ASN A 347 -27.90 12.32 -8.21
C ASN A 347 -28.26 12.04 -9.69
N CYS A 348 -27.84 10.90 -10.23
CA CYS A 348 -28.09 10.51 -11.62
C CYS A 348 -29.60 10.46 -11.93
N THR A 349 -30.41 10.11 -10.92
CA THR A 349 -31.86 9.98 -11.03
C THR A 349 -32.61 11.31 -11.08
N ALA A 350 -31.93 12.45 -10.92
CA ALA A 350 -32.54 13.76 -11.15
C ALA A 350 -32.82 14.03 -12.63
N CYS A 351 -32.00 13.45 -13.53
CA CYS A 351 -32.15 13.62 -14.98
C CYS A 351 -32.54 12.33 -15.69
N HIS A 352 -32.11 11.16 -15.20
CA HIS A 352 -32.42 9.86 -15.81
C HIS A 352 -33.61 9.19 -15.14
N GLN A 353 -34.56 8.71 -15.94
CA GLN A 353 -35.74 8.01 -15.45
C GLN A 353 -35.35 6.64 -14.86
N VAL A 354 -35.91 6.34 -13.68
CA VAL A 354 -35.81 5.03 -13.03
C VAL A 354 -37.21 4.59 -12.62
N ASP A 355 -37.60 3.39 -13.05
CA ASP A 355 -38.94 2.85 -12.82
C ASP A 355 -38.96 1.65 -11.87
N GLY A 356 -40.14 1.36 -11.31
CA GLY A 356 -40.43 0.18 -10.52
C GLY A 356 -39.64 0.08 -9.20
N GLN A 357 -39.26 -1.15 -8.84
CA GLN A 357 -38.58 -1.49 -7.58
C GLN A 357 -37.23 -0.78 -7.40
N ARG A 358 -36.50 -0.46 -8.49
CA ARG A 358 -35.22 0.27 -8.40
C ARG A 358 -35.36 1.68 -7.86
N LYS A 359 -36.47 2.36 -8.17
CA LYS A 359 -36.71 3.73 -7.66
C LYS A 359 -36.82 3.77 -6.13
N GLN A 360 -37.31 2.69 -5.52
CA GLN A 360 -37.43 2.57 -4.07
C GLN A 360 -36.08 2.26 -3.39
N GLN A 361 -35.11 1.72 -4.14
CA GLN A 361 -33.79 1.34 -3.63
C GLN A 361 -32.75 2.46 -3.72
N ILE A 362 -32.98 3.48 -4.57
CA ILE A 362 -32.04 4.59 -4.77
C ILE A 362 -32.45 5.78 -3.89
N LEU A 363 -31.65 6.06 -2.87
CA LEU A 363 -31.82 7.25 -2.03
C LEU A 363 -31.18 8.47 -2.72
N THR A 364 -32.01 9.35 -3.26
CA THR A 364 -31.56 10.56 -3.96
C THR A 364 -30.95 11.57 -3.00
N LYS A 365 -29.74 12.06 -3.33
CA LYS A 365 -29.08 13.14 -2.60
C LYS A 365 -29.72 14.49 -2.88
N GLN A 366 -30.18 15.16 -1.84
CA GLN A 366 -30.68 16.52 -1.90
C GLN A 366 -29.52 17.52 -1.94
N ALA A 367 -29.69 18.58 -2.74
CA ALA A 367 -28.71 19.66 -2.85
C ALA A 367 -28.54 20.41 -1.52
N PRO A 368 -27.34 20.95 -1.22
CA PRO A 368 -27.13 21.84 -0.08
C PRO A 368 -28.03 23.08 -0.14
N ARG A 369 -28.44 23.60 1.03
CA ARG A 369 -29.24 24.83 1.10
C ARG A 369 -28.34 26.07 0.99
N LEU A 370 -28.61 26.89 -0.03
CA LEU A 370 -27.87 28.12 -0.30
C LEU A 370 -28.47 29.37 0.37
N ASN A 371 -29.68 29.27 0.94
CA ASN A 371 -30.27 30.36 1.71
C ASN A 371 -29.31 30.77 2.84
N ASP A 372 -29.07 32.07 2.98
CA ASP A 372 -28.18 32.63 4.00
C ASP A 372 -26.73 32.10 3.95
N VAL A 373 -26.24 31.65 2.79
CA VAL A 373 -24.87 31.13 2.66
C VAL A 373 -23.81 32.17 3.02
N GLY A 374 -24.08 33.46 2.78
CA GLY A 374 -23.23 34.58 3.15
C GLY A 374 -23.08 34.78 4.68
N LYS A 375 -23.99 34.22 5.49
CA LYS A 375 -23.81 34.19 6.96
C LYS A 375 -22.80 33.14 7.42
N ARG A 376 -22.46 32.18 6.55
CA ARG A 376 -21.83 30.90 6.95
C ARG A 376 -20.53 30.59 6.23
N ILE A 377 -20.33 31.10 5.01
CA ILE A 377 -19.15 30.81 4.19
C ILE A 377 -18.51 32.12 3.74
N ASP A 378 -17.19 32.19 3.83
CA ASP A 378 -16.42 33.34 3.37
C ASP A 378 -16.56 33.56 1.85
N ALA A 379 -16.65 34.83 1.43
CA ALA A 379 -16.84 35.19 0.03
C ALA A 379 -15.64 34.82 -0.86
N ASN A 380 -14.41 34.94 -0.36
CA ASN A 380 -13.22 34.53 -1.11
C ASN A 380 -13.15 33.02 -1.25
N TYR A 381 -13.56 32.27 -0.23
CA TYR A 381 -13.68 30.82 -0.35
C TYR A 381 -14.73 30.44 -1.40
N LEU A 382 -15.90 31.09 -1.40
CA LEU A 382 -16.94 30.85 -2.43
C LEU A 382 -16.39 31.13 -3.83
N LEU A 383 -15.67 32.25 -4.03
CA LEU A 383 -15.05 32.59 -5.31
C LEU A 383 -14.13 31.48 -5.80
N LYS A 384 -13.15 31.07 -4.96
CA LYS A 384 -12.19 30.02 -5.29
C LYS A 384 -12.89 28.68 -5.54
N PHE A 385 -13.86 28.32 -4.69
CA PHE A 385 -14.56 27.04 -4.76
C PHE A 385 -15.46 26.94 -5.99
N ILE A 386 -16.08 28.02 -6.44
CA ILE A 386 -16.89 28.01 -7.67
C ILE A 386 -16.00 27.94 -8.92
N ALA A 387 -14.81 28.57 -8.88
CA ALA A 387 -13.85 28.54 -9.97
C ALA A 387 -13.20 27.16 -10.17
N ASP A 388 -12.79 26.53 -9.08
CA ASP A 388 -12.26 25.16 -9.12
C ASP A 388 -12.66 24.38 -7.86
N PRO A 389 -13.83 23.71 -7.88
CA PRO A 389 -14.30 22.95 -6.74
C PRO A 389 -13.34 21.82 -6.33
N HIS A 390 -12.67 21.19 -7.30
CA HIS A 390 -11.83 20.02 -7.05
C HIS A 390 -10.44 20.38 -6.55
N ALA A 391 -9.89 21.54 -6.94
CA ALA A 391 -8.68 22.07 -6.33
C ALA A 391 -8.91 22.50 -4.87
N ILE A 392 -10.04 23.15 -4.58
CA ILE A 392 -10.35 23.67 -3.24
C ILE A 392 -10.87 22.59 -2.29
N LYS A 393 -11.61 21.61 -2.81
CA LYS A 393 -12.07 20.43 -2.05
C LYS A 393 -11.94 19.18 -2.93
N PRO A 394 -10.77 18.52 -2.90
CA PRO A 394 -10.56 17.26 -3.61
C PRO A 394 -11.66 16.23 -3.32
N GLY A 395 -12.11 15.54 -4.36
CA GLY A 395 -13.20 14.55 -4.27
C GLY A 395 -14.61 15.12 -4.04
N THR A 396 -14.82 16.44 -4.15
CA THR A 396 -16.17 17.01 -4.09
C THR A 396 -17.08 16.46 -5.19
N THR A 397 -18.39 16.35 -4.91
CA THR A 397 -19.40 15.96 -5.92
C THR A 397 -19.92 17.15 -6.74
N MET A 398 -19.41 18.37 -6.48
CA MET A 398 -19.75 19.55 -7.27
C MET A 398 -18.87 19.55 -8.53
N PRO A 399 -19.46 19.48 -9.75
CA PRO A 399 -18.68 19.56 -10.97
C PRO A 399 -18.08 20.94 -11.16
N ASN A 400 -16.94 21.03 -11.87
CA ASN A 400 -16.43 22.29 -12.36
C ASN A 400 -17.25 22.74 -13.59
N LEU A 401 -18.27 23.57 -13.35
CA LEU A 401 -19.21 24.03 -14.39
C LEU A 401 -18.59 24.97 -15.42
N PHE A 402 -17.42 25.55 -15.13
CA PHE A 402 -16.81 26.61 -15.93
C PHE A 402 -15.43 26.22 -16.48
N ALA A 403 -15.07 24.93 -16.43
CA ALA A 403 -13.76 24.43 -16.81
C ALA A 403 -13.37 24.78 -18.26
N ASP A 404 -14.35 24.85 -19.16
CA ASP A 404 -14.14 25.11 -20.60
C ASP A 404 -13.95 26.61 -20.94
N LEU A 405 -14.10 27.51 -19.96
CA LEU A 405 -13.97 28.95 -20.15
C LEU A 405 -12.53 29.42 -19.91
N SER A 406 -12.10 30.46 -20.62
CA SER A 406 -10.84 31.13 -20.30
C SER A 406 -10.89 31.81 -18.92
N SER A 407 -9.74 32.06 -18.31
CA SER A 407 -9.68 32.69 -16.98
C SER A 407 -10.33 34.08 -16.92
N GLU A 408 -10.37 34.82 -18.04
CA GLU A 408 -11.07 36.11 -18.10
C GLU A 408 -12.59 35.94 -18.13
N GLU A 409 -13.09 34.96 -18.88
CA GLU A 409 -14.52 34.64 -18.98
C GLU A 409 -15.05 34.06 -17.68
N GLN A 410 -14.30 33.14 -17.06
CA GLN A 410 -14.62 32.60 -15.74
C GLN A 410 -14.83 33.73 -14.74
N ARG A 411 -13.91 34.70 -14.69
CA ARG A 411 -14.02 35.84 -13.76
C ARG A 411 -15.31 36.64 -13.95
N LYS A 412 -15.67 36.94 -15.20
CA LYS A 412 -16.90 37.69 -15.56
C LYS A 412 -18.18 36.96 -15.14
N VAL A 413 -18.16 35.64 -15.03
CA VAL A 413 -19.33 34.82 -14.63
C VAL A 413 -19.34 34.56 -13.12
N ILE A 414 -18.19 34.22 -12.53
CA ILE A 414 -18.09 33.72 -11.16
C ILE A 414 -18.17 34.86 -10.14
N GLU A 415 -17.60 36.03 -10.41
CA GLU A 415 -17.64 37.16 -9.48
C GLU A 415 -19.08 37.62 -9.17
N PRO A 416 -19.96 37.86 -10.16
CA PRO A 416 -21.35 38.22 -9.88
C PRO A 416 -22.11 37.16 -9.08
N ILE A 417 -21.93 35.86 -9.40
CA ILE A 417 -22.55 34.76 -8.66
C ILE A 417 -22.08 34.78 -7.20
N THR A 418 -20.78 34.95 -7.00
CA THR A 418 -20.18 35.02 -5.66
C THR A 418 -20.73 36.19 -4.87
N HIS A 419 -20.80 37.38 -5.47
CA HIS A 419 -21.37 38.57 -4.83
C HIS A 419 -22.85 38.38 -4.46
N PHE A 420 -23.64 37.77 -5.34
CA PHE A 420 -25.05 37.45 -5.06
C PHE A 420 -25.18 36.50 -3.87
N LEU A 421 -24.42 35.39 -3.84
CA LEU A 421 -24.44 34.44 -2.74
C LEU A 421 -23.96 35.07 -1.43
N ALA A 422 -22.89 35.86 -1.48
CA ALA A 422 -22.37 36.59 -0.33
C ALA A 422 -23.36 37.63 0.21
N SER A 423 -24.20 38.25 -0.64
CA SER A 423 -25.20 39.24 -0.21
C SER A 423 -26.31 38.69 0.70
N THR A 424 -26.42 37.35 0.81
CA THR A 424 -27.44 36.69 1.64
C THR A 424 -27.18 36.81 3.16
N GLY A 425 -26.06 37.41 3.57
CA GLY A 425 -25.80 37.81 4.94
C GLY A 425 -24.34 38.12 5.21
N ASN A 426 -23.97 38.28 6.48
CA ASN A 426 -22.60 38.60 6.88
C ASN A 426 -22.06 37.54 7.83
N ILE A 427 -20.83 37.10 7.61
CA ILE A 427 -20.16 36.13 8.48
C ILE A 427 -19.60 36.84 9.72
N ALA A 428 -19.93 36.32 10.90
CA ALA A 428 -19.40 36.84 12.15
C ALA A 428 -18.02 36.20 12.43
N HIS A 429 -16.98 37.02 12.51
CA HIS A 429 -15.65 36.57 12.91
C HIS A 429 -15.48 36.68 14.43
N SER A 430 -14.76 35.72 15.00
CA SER A 430 -14.42 35.69 16.41
C SER A 430 -12.95 35.30 16.55
N PRO A 431 -12.22 35.85 17.53
CA PRO A 431 -10.84 35.47 17.76
C PRO A 431 -10.75 34.02 18.23
N ILE A 432 -9.63 33.37 17.94
CA ILE A 432 -9.34 32.02 18.43
C ILE A 432 -9.15 32.06 19.95
N ASP A 433 -9.96 31.29 20.67
CA ASP A 433 -9.71 31.02 22.08
C ASP A 433 -8.63 29.93 22.22
N ARG A 434 -7.40 30.37 22.50
CA ARG A 434 -6.26 29.47 22.67
C ARG A 434 -6.41 28.50 23.84
N ALA A 435 -7.20 28.84 24.86
CA ALA A 435 -7.43 27.95 25.99
C ALA A 435 -8.26 26.72 25.57
N SER A 436 -9.16 26.89 24.60
CA SER A 436 -10.03 25.81 24.11
C SER A 436 -9.39 24.89 23.08
N VAL A 437 -8.27 25.28 22.46
CA VAL A 437 -7.62 24.48 21.38
C VAL A 437 -7.30 23.06 21.80
N LYS A 438 -6.67 22.86 22.97
CA LYS A 438 -6.30 21.52 23.45
C LYS A 438 -7.54 20.66 23.76
N LYS A 439 -8.62 21.28 24.24
CA LYS A 439 -9.89 20.60 24.50
C LYS A 439 -10.57 20.20 23.19
N GLY A 440 -10.62 21.10 22.20
CA GLY A 440 -11.17 20.82 20.87
C GLY A 440 -10.42 19.69 20.16
N MET A 441 -9.08 19.66 20.25
CA MET A 441 -8.28 18.55 19.72
C MET A 441 -8.68 17.22 20.36
N LYS A 442 -8.77 17.16 21.70
CA LYS A 442 -9.21 15.94 22.40
C LYS A 442 -10.60 15.48 21.95
N LEU A 443 -11.56 16.40 21.87
CA LEU A 443 -12.93 16.11 21.43
C LEU A 443 -12.97 15.61 19.98
N PHE A 444 -12.15 16.15 19.08
CA PHE A 444 -12.07 15.68 17.69
C PHE A 444 -11.74 14.19 17.60
N HIS A 445 -10.85 13.70 18.45
CA HIS A 445 -10.49 12.28 18.50
C HIS A 445 -11.54 11.42 19.23
N GLU A 446 -12.12 11.93 20.33
CA GLU A 446 -13.03 11.16 21.18
C GLU A 446 -14.47 11.10 20.64
N THR A 447 -14.92 12.14 19.92
CA THR A 447 -16.30 12.24 19.40
C THR A 447 -16.50 11.46 18.09
N GLY A 448 -15.44 10.82 17.58
CA GLY A 448 -15.50 9.98 16.38
C GLY A 448 -15.31 10.72 15.05
N CYS A 449 -14.86 11.99 15.05
CA CYS A 449 -14.57 12.72 13.81
C CYS A 449 -13.51 11.99 12.97
N VAL A 450 -12.54 11.35 13.64
CA VAL A 450 -11.48 10.55 13.00
C VAL A 450 -11.99 9.29 12.26
N ALA A 451 -13.26 8.92 12.44
CA ALA A 451 -13.86 7.81 11.68
C ALA A 451 -14.11 8.16 10.20
N CYS A 452 -14.15 9.46 9.86
CA CYS A 452 -14.37 9.96 8.50
C CYS A 452 -13.34 11.01 8.08
N HIS A 453 -12.64 11.67 9.02
CA HIS A 453 -11.62 12.68 8.76
C HIS A 453 -10.24 12.16 9.20
N ALA A 454 -9.17 12.65 8.58
CA ALA A 454 -7.82 12.31 9.05
C ALA A 454 -7.56 12.88 10.46
N PRO A 455 -6.78 12.18 11.31
CA PRO A 455 -6.30 12.71 12.59
C PRO A 455 -5.57 14.05 12.42
N GLN A 456 -5.74 14.97 13.38
CA GLN A 456 -5.09 16.29 13.39
C GLN A 456 -3.92 16.31 14.38
N ASP A 457 -3.03 15.32 14.30
CA ASP A 457 -1.87 15.12 15.19
C ASP A 457 -0.56 15.73 14.65
N GLY A 458 -0.59 16.28 13.44
CA GLY A 458 0.59 16.84 12.77
C GLY A 458 1.52 15.81 12.12
N GLU A 459 1.25 14.51 12.29
CA GLU A 459 2.03 13.40 11.73
C GLU A 459 1.25 12.65 10.64
N SER A 460 -0.08 12.57 10.80
CA SER A 460 -1.02 11.93 9.90
C SER A 460 -1.23 12.76 8.64
N LYS A 461 -0.40 12.53 7.61
CA LYS A 461 -0.67 13.01 6.25
C LYS A 461 -1.60 12.02 5.55
N THR A 462 -2.86 12.38 5.35
CA THR A 462 -3.68 11.76 4.28
C THR A 462 -4.90 12.61 3.97
N PRO A 463 -5.27 12.65 2.69
CA PRO A 463 -6.57 12.11 2.34
C PRO A 463 -6.36 10.73 1.73
N SER A 464 -6.88 9.67 2.36
CA SER A 464 -7.11 8.42 1.64
C SER A 464 -8.39 8.58 0.82
N GLY A 465 -8.66 7.69 -0.15
CA GLY A 465 -9.94 7.68 -0.88
C GLY A 465 -11.18 7.53 0.02
N THR A 466 -10.99 7.17 1.30
CA THR A 466 -12.07 6.97 2.28
C THR A 466 -12.22 8.11 3.29
N THR A 467 -11.33 9.11 3.30
CA THR A 467 -11.42 10.25 4.22
C THR A 467 -11.95 11.50 3.55
N ILE A 468 -12.71 12.30 4.30
CA ILE A 468 -13.17 13.61 3.86
C ILE A 468 -12.10 14.64 4.27
N PRO A 469 -11.43 15.31 3.31
CA PRO A 469 -10.39 16.28 3.62
C PRO A 469 -10.96 17.49 4.37
N LEU A 470 -10.21 17.96 5.37
CA LEU A 470 -10.47 19.18 6.16
C LEU A 470 -9.47 20.30 5.78
N ILE A 471 -9.37 20.59 4.49
CA ILE A 471 -8.41 21.56 3.95
C ILE A 471 -9.06 22.95 3.92
N HIS A 472 -8.30 23.99 4.27
CA HIS A 472 -8.71 25.39 4.22
C HIS A 472 -10.00 25.69 5.01
N LEU A 473 -10.22 25.01 6.15
CA LEU A 473 -11.40 25.26 6.98
C LEU A 473 -11.41 26.70 7.52
N GLU A 474 -10.24 27.21 7.84
CA GLU A 474 -9.97 28.58 8.31
C GLU A 474 -10.28 29.64 7.25
N GLU A 475 -10.16 29.31 5.96
CA GLU A 475 -10.57 30.19 4.87
C GLU A 475 -12.07 30.08 4.61
N LYS A 476 -12.69 28.95 4.94
CA LYS A 476 -14.09 28.65 4.61
C LYS A 476 -15.08 29.18 5.62
N TYR A 477 -14.84 28.90 6.90
CA TYR A 477 -15.75 29.16 7.99
C TYR A 477 -15.10 30.10 9.00
N SER A 478 -15.91 30.96 9.61
CA SER A 478 -15.57 31.53 10.91
C SER A 478 -15.78 30.51 12.02
N ILE A 479 -15.17 30.72 13.20
CA ILE A 479 -15.39 29.85 14.38
C ILE A 479 -16.89 29.71 14.68
N SER A 480 -17.61 30.84 14.72
CA SER A 480 -19.05 30.85 15.01
C SER A 480 -19.88 30.07 13.99
N SER A 481 -19.58 30.21 12.70
CA SER A 481 -20.32 29.51 11.64
C SER A 481 -19.96 28.03 11.54
N LEU A 482 -18.70 27.65 11.81
CA LEU A 482 -18.30 26.25 11.92
C LEU A 482 -19.00 25.58 13.11
N ALA A 483 -19.01 26.24 14.27
CA ALA A 483 -19.70 25.75 15.46
C ALA A 483 -21.19 25.52 15.22
N GLU A 484 -21.88 26.44 14.54
CA GLU A 484 -23.27 26.28 14.16
C GLU A 484 -23.48 25.10 13.20
N PHE A 485 -22.59 24.92 12.22
CA PHE A 485 -22.62 23.77 11.31
C PHE A 485 -22.43 22.44 12.05
N LEU A 486 -21.48 22.36 12.98
CA LEU A 486 -21.20 21.14 13.74
C LEU A 486 -22.36 20.74 14.67
N ARG A 487 -23.10 21.71 15.21
CA ARG A 487 -24.30 21.45 16.04
C ARG A 487 -25.44 20.81 15.25
N ASN A 488 -25.66 21.23 13.99
CA ASN A 488 -26.70 20.64 13.15
C ASN A 488 -26.32 20.67 11.66
N PRO A 489 -25.47 19.73 11.20
CA PRO A 489 -25.01 19.71 9.81
C PRO A 489 -26.15 19.47 8.83
N HIS A 490 -27.21 18.76 9.26
CA HIS A 490 -28.35 18.39 8.42
C HIS A 490 -29.28 19.57 8.10
N ALA A 491 -29.30 20.61 8.93
CA ALA A 491 -30.04 21.85 8.63
C ALA A 491 -29.51 22.53 7.36
N ILE A 492 -28.20 22.43 7.11
CA ILE A 492 -27.51 23.03 5.96
C ILE A 492 -27.37 22.02 4.82
N ARG A 493 -27.09 20.76 5.14
CA ARG A 493 -26.91 19.65 4.18
C ARG A 493 -27.89 18.53 4.53
N PRO A 494 -29.14 18.57 4.04
CA PRO A 494 -30.16 17.59 4.38
C PRO A 494 -29.77 16.13 4.07
N SER A 495 -28.98 15.91 3.02
CA SER A 495 -28.42 14.60 2.66
C SER A 495 -26.97 14.42 3.10
N GLY A 496 -26.48 15.26 4.01
CA GLY A 496 -25.21 15.05 4.68
C GLY A 496 -25.21 13.76 5.48
N ARG A 497 -24.05 13.13 5.61
CA ARG A 497 -23.85 11.91 6.42
C ARG A 497 -23.13 12.19 7.75
N MET A 498 -22.76 13.45 7.99
CA MET A 498 -22.11 13.86 9.22
C MET A 498 -23.13 13.82 10.35
N PRO A 499 -22.89 13.05 11.43
CA PRO A 499 -23.88 12.89 12.48
C PRO A 499 -24.15 14.21 13.22
N ILE A 500 -25.30 14.28 13.88
CA ILE A 500 -25.61 15.34 14.84
C ILE A 500 -24.91 14.95 16.15
N PHE A 501 -23.95 15.75 16.57
CA PHE A 501 -23.10 15.43 17.73
C PHE A 501 -23.72 15.78 19.08
N ASN A 502 -24.98 16.25 19.11
CA ASN A 502 -25.70 16.65 20.33
C ASN A 502 -24.89 17.57 21.28
N LEU A 503 -24.01 18.40 20.72
CA LEU A 503 -23.17 19.32 21.48
C LEU A 503 -24.07 20.32 22.22
N GLU A 504 -23.92 20.43 23.54
CA GLU A 504 -24.72 21.36 24.34
C GLU A 504 -24.39 22.82 23.95
N LYS A 505 -25.31 23.76 24.15
CA LYS A 505 -25.10 25.18 23.78
C LYS A 505 -23.86 25.80 24.43
N GLU A 506 -23.44 25.26 25.58
CA GLU A 506 -22.35 25.72 26.43
C GLU A 506 -21.05 24.94 26.22
N GLU A 507 -21.07 23.85 25.45
CA GLU A 507 -19.86 23.14 25.10
C GLU A 507 -19.05 23.97 24.08
N PRO A 508 -17.75 24.19 24.30
CA PRO A 508 -16.89 24.84 23.33
C PRO A 508 -16.80 23.93 22.10
N VAL A 509 -17.33 24.44 20.98
CA VAL A 509 -17.29 23.81 19.66
C VAL A 509 -16.14 24.37 18.84
#